data_AF-A0A7S4KPD8-F1
#
_entry.id   AF-A0A7S4KPD8-F1
#
_cell.length_a   1.000
_cell.length_b   1.000
_cell.length_c   1.000
_cell.angle_alpha   90.00
_cell.angle_beta   90.00
_cell.angle_gamma   90.00
#
_symmetry.space_group_name_H-M   'P 1'
#
loop_
_entity.id
_entity.type
_entity.pdbx_description
1 polymer ?
#
loop_
_entity_poly.entity_id
_entity_poly.type
_entity_poly.pdbx_seq_one_letter_code
_entity_poly.pdbx_strand_id
1 'polypeptide(L)'
;NLTQLPHGLQELHLFSNQFEGTLDVTCLPPSLQDLLLHENRFYGELDPVRLPEGAEMFTFGTNSFRGTVDLSGLPRGITQFHVDECQYEGTVDLAALPDLLTHLSLEKNKFVGTLDLCHLPTPLRELFLDGNRFCGDIHLEDLPGQLMILHLHNNALDG
;
A
#
# COMPACT_ATOMS: atom_id res chain seq x y z
N ASN A 1 -18.73 12.16 3.38
CA ASN A 1 -19.09 11.01 2.54
C ASN A 1 -18.43 11.22 1.18
N LEU A 2 -17.48 10.37 0.79
CA LEU A 2 -16.67 10.54 -0.44
C LEU A 2 -17.39 10.04 -1.72
N THR A 3 -18.68 9.74 -1.63
CA THR A 3 -19.48 9.17 -2.73
C THR A 3 -19.96 10.17 -3.79
N GLN A 4 -19.67 11.47 -3.63
CA GLN A 4 -20.09 12.51 -4.59
C GLN A 4 -18.95 13.48 -4.90
N LEU A 5 -17.83 12.94 -5.38
CA LEU A 5 -16.72 13.74 -5.88
C LEU A 5 -16.98 14.16 -7.34
N PRO A 6 -16.48 15.34 -7.77
CA PRO A 6 -16.59 15.75 -9.17
C PRO A 6 -15.95 14.73 -10.11
N HIS A 7 -16.62 14.41 -11.23
CA HIS A 7 -16.15 13.38 -12.18
C HIS A 7 -14.76 13.66 -12.77
N GLY A 8 -14.36 14.94 -12.86
CA GLY A 8 -13.06 15.37 -13.38
C GLY A 8 -11.99 15.62 -12.31
N LEU A 9 -12.23 15.23 -11.06
CA LEU A 9 -11.25 15.40 -9.98
C LEU A 9 -10.08 14.43 -10.15
N GLN A 10 -8.87 14.98 -10.25
CA GLN A 10 -7.63 14.21 -10.43
C GLN A 10 -6.88 14.00 -9.12
N GLU A 11 -6.90 14.99 -8.23
CA GLU A 11 -6.16 14.95 -6.97
C GLU A 11 -7.11 15.23 -5.80
N LEU A 12 -7.04 14.41 -4.76
CA LEU A 12 -7.79 14.59 -3.52
C LEU A 12 -6.88 14.40 -2.30
N HIS A 13 -6.56 15.51 -1.65
CA HIS A 13 -5.70 15.52 -0.45
C HIS A 13 -6.55 15.82 0.79
N LEU A 14 -6.71 14.82 1.66
CA LEU A 14 -7.48 14.90 2.91
C LEU A 14 -6.66 14.49 4.14
N PHE A 15 -5.35 14.34 3.98
CA PHE A 15 -4.47 13.85 5.04
C PHE A 15 -4.43 14.77 6.27
N SER A 16 -4.02 14.24 7.42
CA SER A 16 -3.92 14.94 8.71
C SER A 16 -5.23 15.60 9.16
N ASN A 17 -6.32 14.83 9.16
CA ASN A 17 -7.65 15.29 9.56
C ASN A 17 -8.30 14.32 10.55
N GLN A 18 -9.59 14.53 10.81
CA GLN A 18 -10.40 13.67 11.68
C GLN A 18 -11.52 12.99 10.89
N PHE A 19 -11.34 12.78 9.57
CA PHE A 19 -12.34 12.08 8.78
C PHE A 19 -12.49 10.65 9.26
N GLU A 20 -13.73 10.22 9.39
CA GLU A 20 -14.09 8.88 9.84
C GLU A 20 -15.13 8.26 8.90
N GLY A 21 -15.32 6.95 9.04
CA GLY A 21 -16.22 6.18 8.21
C GLY A 21 -15.48 5.17 7.34
N THR A 22 -16.25 4.46 6.53
CA THR A 22 -15.73 3.53 5.53
C THR A 22 -15.45 4.23 4.21
N LEU A 23 -14.55 3.67 3.41
CA LEU A 23 -14.25 4.14 2.07
C LEU A 23 -14.69 3.09 1.05
N ASP A 24 -15.62 3.45 0.17
CA ASP A 24 -15.94 2.67 -1.02
C ASP A 24 -15.16 3.23 -2.21
N VAL A 25 -14.05 2.58 -2.56
CA VAL A 25 -13.20 3.01 -3.67
C VAL A 25 -13.87 2.87 -5.04
N THR A 26 -14.94 2.07 -5.16
CA THR A 26 -15.68 1.92 -6.43
C THR A 26 -16.46 3.17 -6.81
N CYS A 27 -16.69 4.07 -5.84
CA CYS A 27 -17.36 5.35 -6.04
C CYS A 27 -16.39 6.50 -6.36
N LEU A 28 -15.07 6.26 -6.43
CA LEU A 28 -14.09 7.30 -6.75
C LEU A 28 -14.20 7.71 -8.23
N PRO A 29 -13.94 8.99 -8.57
CA PRO A 29 -13.92 9.43 -9.95
C PRO A 29 -12.93 8.63 -10.80
N PRO A 30 -13.28 8.26 -12.04
CA PRO A 30 -12.36 7.52 -12.92
C PRO A 30 -11.14 8.34 -13.35
N SER A 31 -11.17 9.67 -13.17
CA SER A 31 -10.05 10.56 -13.45
C SER A 31 -9.09 10.74 -12.27
N LEU A 32 -9.39 10.17 -11.10
CA LEU A 32 -8.59 10.34 -9.90
C LEU A 32 -7.26 9.59 -10.04
N GLN A 33 -6.17 10.34 -9.90
CA GLN A 33 -4.79 9.89 -9.97
C GLN A 33 -4.17 9.83 -8.58
N ASP A 34 -4.44 10.84 -7.75
CA ASP A 34 -3.84 10.97 -6.43
C ASP A 34 -4.91 11.03 -5.34
N LEU A 35 -4.76 10.15 -4.35
CA LEU A 35 -5.63 10.09 -3.19
C LEU A 35 -4.81 9.98 -1.91
N LEU A 36 -4.73 11.08 -1.17
CA LEU A 36 -3.96 11.17 0.06
C LEU A 36 -4.90 11.26 1.26
N LEU A 37 -5.11 10.13 1.94
CA LEU A 37 -6.02 9.98 3.08
C LEU A 37 -5.31 9.70 4.40
N HIS A 38 -3.98 9.65 4.40
CA HIS A 38 -3.21 9.27 5.58
C HIS A 38 -3.48 10.18 6.78
N GLU A 39 -3.23 9.70 8.00
CA GLU A 39 -3.48 10.44 9.25
C GLU A 39 -4.95 10.88 9.39
N ASN A 40 -5.87 9.92 9.40
CA ASN A 40 -7.30 10.11 9.63
C ASN A 40 -7.85 9.03 10.57
N ARG A 41 -9.17 8.87 10.62
CA ARG A 41 -9.89 7.85 11.40
C ARG A 41 -10.78 6.97 10.51
N PHE A 42 -10.43 6.81 9.23
CA PHE A 42 -11.14 5.88 8.35
C PHE A 42 -10.99 4.45 8.86
N TYR A 43 -12.01 3.62 8.65
CA TYR A 43 -12.04 2.25 9.14
C TYR A 43 -12.77 1.32 8.16
N GLY A 44 -12.72 0.03 8.44
CA GLY A 44 -13.34 -1.00 7.60
C GLY A 44 -12.34 -1.62 6.64
N GLU A 45 -12.85 -2.32 5.64
CA GLU A 45 -12.04 -3.00 4.64
C GLU A 45 -11.90 -2.14 3.39
N LEU A 46 -10.75 -2.27 2.72
CA LEU A 46 -10.41 -1.59 1.48
C LEU A 46 -10.07 -2.65 0.44
N ASP A 47 -10.66 -2.57 -0.74
CA ASP A 47 -10.29 -3.41 -1.89
C ASP A 47 -9.51 -2.55 -2.90
N PRO A 48 -8.17 -2.42 -2.76
CA PRO A 48 -7.38 -1.52 -3.60
C PRO A 48 -7.30 -1.97 -5.08
N VAL A 49 -7.73 -3.19 -5.40
CA VAL A 49 -7.86 -3.68 -6.78
C VAL A 49 -8.95 -2.90 -7.54
N ARG A 50 -9.86 -2.25 -6.82
CA ARG A 50 -10.96 -1.45 -7.38
C ARG A 50 -10.64 0.03 -7.49
N LEU A 51 -9.38 0.43 -7.27
CA LEU A 51 -8.94 1.78 -7.53
C LEU A 51 -9.09 2.15 -9.01
N PRO A 52 -9.27 3.45 -9.34
CA PRO A 52 -9.33 3.91 -10.72
C PRO A 52 -8.11 3.47 -11.54
N GLU A 53 -8.30 3.18 -12.83
CA GLU A 53 -7.22 2.72 -13.72
C GLU A 53 -6.07 3.74 -13.84
N GLY A 54 -6.40 5.03 -13.74
CA GLY A 54 -5.44 6.14 -13.76
C GLY A 54 -4.75 6.40 -12.42
N ALA A 55 -4.92 5.53 -11.42
CA ALA A 55 -4.31 5.70 -10.10
C ALA A 55 -2.76 5.71 -10.17
N GLU A 56 -2.14 6.71 -9.54
CA GLU A 56 -0.69 6.90 -9.48
C GLU A 56 -0.16 6.91 -8.04
N MET A 57 -0.74 7.72 -7.14
CA MET A 57 -0.31 7.86 -5.75
C MET A 57 -1.46 7.68 -4.76
N PHE A 58 -1.39 6.62 -3.94
CA PHE A 58 -2.43 6.31 -2.95
C PHE A 58 -1.83 6.11 -1.57
N THR A 59 -2.21 6.97 -0.62
CA THR A 59 -1.74 6.90 0.76
C THR A 59 -2.91 6.80 1.73
N PHE A 60 -3.07 5.61 2.30
CA PHE A 60 -4.14 5.26 3.23
C PHE A 60 -3.65 5.06 4.66
N GLY A 61 -2.34 5.16 4.88
CA GLY A 61 -1.71 4.83 6.15
C GLY A 61 -2.18 5.66 7.33
N THR A 62 -1.81 5.26 8.55
CA THR A 62 -2.22 5.93 9.79
C THR A 62 -3.75 6.13 9.85
N ASN A 63 -4.48 5.03 9.66
CA ASN A 63 -5.94 4.92 9.75
C ASN A 63 -6.30 3.62 10.49
N SER A 64 -7.59 3.32 10.62
CA SER A 64 -8.10 2.08 11.23
C SER A 64 -8.63 1.07 10.19
N PHE A 65 -8.10 1.11 8.95
CA PHE A 65 -8.41 0.10 7.94
C PHE A 65 -7.90 -1.28 8.40
N ARG A 66 -8.61 -2.34 7.99
CA ARG A 66 -8.36 -3.72 8.40
C ARG A 66 -8.63 -4.70 7.27
N GLY A 67 -8.40 -5.99 7.54
CA GLY A 67 -8.60 -7.07 6.59
C GLY A 67 -7.31 -7.42 5.86
N THR A 68 -7.41 -8.06 4.71
CA THR A 68 -6.27 -8.41 3.85
C THR A 68 -6.07 -7.37 2.75
N VAL A 69 -4.87 -7.33 2.17
CA VAL A 69 -4.57 -6.48 1.02
C VAL A 69 -4.13 -7.36 -0.16
N ASP A 70 -4.79 -7.21 -1.30
CA ASP A 70 -4.37 -7.86 -2.54
C ASP A 70 -3.50 -6.87 -3.35
N LEU A 71 -2.19 -7.13 -3.37
CA LEU A 71 -1.23 -6.32 -4.12
C LEU A 71 -1.21 -6.67 -5.61
N SER A 72 -1.66 -7.87 -5.98
CA SER A 72 -1.61 -8.38 -7.36
C SER A 72 -2.57 -7.67 -8.31
N GLY A 73 -3.64 -7.09 -7.76
CA GLY A 73 -4.65 -6.38 -8.52
C GLY A 73 -4.49 -4.86 -8.51
N LEU A 74 -3.40 -4.31 -7.97
CA LEU A 74 -3.18 -2.87 -7.97
C LEU A 74 -3.17 -2.31 -9.42
N PRO A 75 -3.72 -1.10 -9.65
CA PRO A 75 -3.64 -0.46 -10.96
C PRO A 75 -2.21 -0.38 -11.49
N ARG A 76 -2.04 -0.66 -12.79
CA ARG A 76 -0.71 -0.73 -13.42
C ARG A 76 0.06 0.58 -13.37
N GLY A 77 -0.65 1.71 -13.26
CA GLY A 77 -0.08 3.06 -13.17
C GLY A 77 0.44 3.43 -11.78
N ILE A 78 0.17 2.64 -10.74
CA ILE A 78 0.57 2.98 -9.38
C ILE A 78 2.10 3.07 -9.29
N THR A 79 2.56 4.19 -8.75
CA THR A 79 3.98 4.45 -8.47
C THR A 79 4.25 4.52 -6.96
N GLN A 80 3.25 4.87 -6.16
CA GLN A 80 3.35 4.93 -4.70
C GLN A 80 2.10 4.35 -4.05
N PHE A 81 2.28 3.35 -3.18
CA PHE A 81 1.20 2.70 -2.47
C PHE A 81 1.54 2.52 -0.99
N HIS A 82 0.75 3.18 -0.12
CA HIS A 82 1.02 3.26 1.31
C HIS A 82 -0.22 2.83 2.09
N VAL A 83 -0.11 1.74 2.85
CA VAL A 83 -1.15 1.21 3.75
C VAL A 83 -0.58 0.93 5.14
N ASP A 84 0.45 1.67 5.53
CA ASP A 84 1.15 1.61 6.80
C ASP A 84 0.29 2.02 8.01
N GLU A 85 0.72 1.63 9.21
CA GLU A 85 0.09 2.06 10.48
C GLU A 85 -1.43 1.86 10.51
N CYS A 86 -1.90 0.73 9.98
CA CYS A 86 -3.30 0.32 9.96
C CYS A 86 -3.49 -0.96 10.78
N GLN A 87 -4.49 -1.78 10.44
CA GLN A 87 -4.78 -3.06 11.08
C GLN A 87 -4.86 -4.19 10.05
N TYR A 88 -4.16 -4.07 8.91
CA TYR A 88 -4.13 -5.10 7.88
C TYR A 88 -3.41 -6.36 8.38
N GLU A 89 -3.88 -7.52 7.95
CA GLU A 89 -3.38 -8.84 8.33
C GLU A 89 -3.31 -9.80 7.14
N GLY A 90 -2.83 -11.01 7.38
CA GLY A 90 -2.65 -12.03 6.35
C GLY A 90 -1.29 -11.94 5.67
N THR A 91 -1.16 -12.60 4.53
CA THR A 91 0.06 -12.64 3.71
C THR A 91 0.00 -11.61 2.59
N VAL A 92 1.15 -11.19 2.08
CA VAL A 92 1.25 -10.36 0.88
C VAL A 92 2.12 -11.04 -0.16
N ASP A 93 1.76 -10.88 -1.43
CA ASP A 93 2.55 -11.37 -2.55
C ASP A 93 3.34 -10.19 -3.16
N LEU A 94 4.61 -10.09 -2.83
CA LEU A 94 5.50 -9.06 -3.35
C LEU A 94 5.93 -9.33 -4.80
N ALA A 95 5.76 -10.55 -5.31
CA ALA A 95 6.08 -10.88 -6.69
C ALA A 95 5.04 -10.37 -7.69
N ALA A 96 3.87 -9.97 -7.19
CA ALA A 96 2.76 -9.46 -8.00
C ALA A 96 2.66 -7.92 -8.01
N LEU A 97 3.68 -7.20 -7.54
CA LEU A 97 3.68 -5.74 -7.53
C LEU A 97 3.68 -5.15 -8.95
N PRO A 98 3.00 -4.01 -9.18
CA PRO A 98 3.04 -3.33 -10.48
C PRO A 98 4.45 -2.90 -10.91
N ASP A 99 4.76 -3.05 -12.20
CA ASP A 99 6.09 -2.77 -12.78
C ASP A 99 6.58 -1.32 -12.59
N LEU A 100 5.66 -0.36 -12.39
CA LEU A 100 5.96 1.06 -12.22
C LEU A 100 6.11 1.48 -10.75
N LEU A 101 5.93 0.57 -9.80
CA LEU A 101 5.96 0.89 -8.38
C LEU A 101 7.37 1.32 -7.95
N THR A 102 7.43 2.48 -7.30
CA THR A 102 8.67 3.09 -6.81
C THR A 102 8.74 3.14 -5.28
N HIS A 103 7.59 3.24 -4.61
CA HIS A 103 7.50 3.32 -3.15
C HIS A 103 6.38 2.40 -2.64
N LEU A 104 6.71 1.53 -1.70
CA LEU A 104 5.76 0.65 -1.03
C LEU A 104 5.94 0.77 0.48
N SER A 105 4.85 1.10 1.18
CA SER A 105 4.82 1.09 2.64
C SER A 105 3.72 0.19 3.17
N LEU A 106 4.13 -0.89 3.84
CA LEU A 106 3.28 -1.83 4.56
C LEU A 106 3.60 -1.85 6.06
N GLU A 107 4.46 -0.95 6.54
CA GLU A 107 5.00 -0.98 7.90
C GLU A 107 3.92 -0.90 8.98
N LYS A 108 4.22 -1.42 10.17
CA LYS A 108 3.39 -1.33 11.38
C LYS A 108 1.95 -1.84 11.17
N ASN A 109 1.84 -3.00 10.51
CA ASN A 109 0.58 -3.74 10.37
C ASN A 109 0.68 -5.08 11.11
N LYS A 110 -0.15 -6.05 10.72
CA LYS A 110 -0.21 -7.40 11.27
C LYS A 110 0.06 -8.44 10.20
N PHE A 111 0.81 -8.11 9.15
CA PHE A 111 1.14 -9.05 8.08
C PHE A 111 2.02 -10.20 8.61
N VAL A 112 1.86 -11.37 8.01
CA VAL A 112 2.55 -12.62 8.36
C VAL A 112 3.07 -13.30 7.09
N GLY A 113 3.89 -14.34 7.26
CA GLY A 113 4.40 -15.16 6.15
C GLY A 113 5.82 -14.77 5.73
N THR A 114 6.30 -15.46 4.70
CA THR A 114 7.64 -15.27 4.12
C THR A 114 7.65 -14.14 3.10
N LEU A 115 8.82 -13.57 2.83
CA LEU A 115 9.02 -12.54 1.82
C LEU A 115 9.75 -13.12 0.61
N ASP A 116 9.13 -13.05 -0.57
CA ASP A 116 9.81 -13.26 -1.85
C ASP A 116 10.27 -11.91 -2.41
N LEU A 117 11.57 -11.72 -2.52
CA LEU A 117 12.17 -10.47 -3.00
C LEU A 117 12.68 -10.56 -4.45
N CYS A 118 12.67 -11.75 -5.05
CA CYS A 118 13.22 -12.03 -6.40
C CYS A 118 12.55 -11.25 -7.53
N HIS A 119 11.32 -10.82 -7.29
CA HIS A 119 10.42 -10.28 -8.31
C HIS A 119 10.02 -8.83 -8.02
N LEU A 120 10.74 -8.14 -7.13
CA LEU A 120 10.48 -6.73 -6.85
C LEU A 120 10.66 -5.89 -8.14
N PRO A 121 9.78 -4.89 -8.39
CA PRO A 121 9.87 -4.03 -9.56
C PRO A 121 11.25 -3.36 -9.66
N THR A 122 11.83 -3.35 -10.86
CA THR A 122 13.13 -2.71 -11.11
C THR A 122 13.22 -1.24 -10.69
N PRO A 123 12.16 -0.40 -10.81
CA PRO A 123 12.24 1.00 -10.38
C PRO A 123 11.97 1.20 -8.88
N LEU A 124 11.74 0.15 -8.10
CA LEU A 124 11.48 0.26 -6.66
C LEU A 124 12.67 0.90 -5.93
N ARG A 125 12.40 1.97 -5.18
CA ARG A 125 13.40 2.77 -4.44
C ARG A 125 13.25 2.62 -2.94
N GLU A 126 12.03 2.53 -2.45
CA GLU A 126 11.75 2.50 -1.02
C GLU A 126 10.76 1.38 -0.69
N LEU A 127 11.17 0.52 0.25
CA LEU A 127 10.39 -0.61 0.72
C LEU A 127 10.37 -0.64 2.26
N PHE A 128 9.21 -0.35 2.83
CA PHE A 128 8.99 -0.35 4.27
C PHE A 128 8.08 -1.51 4.67
N LEU A 129 8.64 -2.52 5.33
CA LEU A 129 7.94 -3.72 5.79
C LEU A 129 8.09 -3.93 7.31
N ASP A 130 8.75 -3.02 8.01
CA ASP A 130 9.05 -3.14 9.43
C ASP A 130 7.79 -3.11 10.30
N GLY A 131 7.91 -3.59 11.54
CA GLY A 131 6.79 -3.59 12.49
C GLY A 131 5.64 -4.53 12.10
N ASN A 132 5.94 -5.62 11.41
CA ASN A 132 4.99 -6.68 11.06
C ASN A 132 5.36 -8.00 11.78
N ARG A 133 4.82 -9.12 11.31
CA ARG A 133 5.15 -10.47 11.78
C ARG A 133 5.61 -11.37 10.63
N PHE A 134 6.30 -10.79 9.63
CA PHE A 134 6.95 -11.58 8.60
C PHE A 134 8.02 -12.50 9.20
N CYS A 135 8.21 -13.68 8.62
CA CYS A 135 9.09 -14.71 9.15
C CYS A 135 9.82 -15.51 8.07
N GLY A 136 10.76 -16.35 8.49
CA GLY A 136 11.57 -17.18 7.61
C GLY A 136 12.79 -16.47 7.05
N ASP A 137 13.55 -17.20 6.24
CA ASP A 137 14.81 -16.75 5.66
C ASP A 137 14.57 -15.64 4.61
N ILE A 138 15.54 -14.73 4.51
CA ILE A 138 15.52 -13.63 3.56
C ILE A 138 16.77 -13.64 2.70
N HIS A 139 16.57 -13.58 1.37
CA HIS A 139 17.65 -13.50 0.40
C HIS A 139 17.81 -12.06 -0.07
N LEU A 140 18.81 -11.36 0.49
CA LEU A 140 19.04 -9.95 0.19
C LEU A 140 19.77 -9.73 -1.13
N GLU A 141 20.35 -10.79 -1.71
CA GLU A 141 20.95 -10.79 -3.05
C GLU A 141 19.93 -10.51 -4.17
N ASP A 142 18.64 -10.69 -3.89
CA ASP A 142 17.54 -10.55 -4.86
C ASP A 142 17.01 -9.11 -4.98
N LEU A 143 17.50 -8.18 -4.16
CA LEU A 143 17.03 -6.80 -4.16
C LEU A 143 17.36 -6.06 -5.48
N PRO A 144 16.44 -5.22 -6.00
CA PRO A 144 16.69 -4.47 -7.22
C PRO A 144 17.78 -3.42 -7.00
N GLY A 145 18.65 -3.24 -8.00
CA GLY A 145 19.81 -2.34 -7.89
C GLY A 145 19.49 -0.84 -7.74
N GLN A 146 18.22 -0.45 -7.88
CA GLN A 146 17.76 0.94 -7.65
C GLN A 146 17.23 1.16 -6.21
N LEU A 147 17.12 0.11 -5.40
CA LEU A 147 16.60 0.22 -4.04
C LEU A 147 17.55 1.08 -3.19
N MET A 148 16.98 2.12 -2.58
CA MET A 148 17.69 3.10 -1.78
C MET A 148 17.43 2.90 -0.29
N ILE A 149 16.20 2.51 0.08
CA ILE A 149 15.76 2.37 1.46
C ILE A 149 15.01 1.05 1.62
N LEU A 150 15.43 0.27 2.61
CA LEU A 150 14.80 -0.99 2.99
C LEU A 150 14.67 -1.07 4.51
N HIS A 151 13.44 -1.11 5.01
CA HIS A 151 13.15 -1.32 6.42
C HIS A 151 12.48 -2.69 6.64
N LEU A 152 13.14 -3.53 7.43
CA LEU A 152 12.69 -4.88 7.78
C LEU A 152 12.65 -5.13 9.29
N HIS A 153 13.08 -4.15 10.10
CA HIS A 153 13.20 -4.32 11.54
C HIS A 153 11.84 -4.62 12.20
N ASN A 154 11.85 -5.08 13.46
CA ASN A 154 10.62 -5.42 14.17
C ASN A 154 9.73 -6.41 13.40
N ASN A 155 10.34 -7.46 12.84
CA ASN A 155 9.69 -8.66 12.29
C ASN A 155 10.23 -9.91 12.99
N ALA A 156 9.83 -11.09 12.55
CA ALA A 156 10.34 -12.39 12.99
C ALA A 156 11.16 -13.09 11.88
N LEU A 157 11.90 -12.31 11.08
CA LEU A 157 12.74 -12.79 9.98
C LEU A 157 14.00 -13.47 10.51
N ASP A 158 14.41 -14.53 9.83
CA ASP A 158 15.62 -15.31 10.08
C ASP A 158 16.64 -15.07 8.94
N GLY A 159 17.82 -15.70 9.00
CA GLY A 159 18.88 -15.55 8.00
C GLY A 159 19.82 -16.73 7.91
#